data_AF-A0A972D5Z1-F1
#
_entry.id   AF-A0A972D5Z1-F1
#
_cell.length_a   1.000
_cell.length_b   1.000
_cell.length_c   1.000
_cell.angle_alpha   90.00
_cell.angle_beta   90.00
_cell.angle_gamma   90.00
#
_symmetry.space_group_name_H-M   'P 1'
#
loop_
_entity.id
_entity.type
_entity.pdbx_description
1 polymer ?
#
loop_
_entity_poly.entity_id
_entity_poly.type
_entity_poly.pdbx_seq_one_letter_code
_entity_poly.pdbx_strand_id
1 'polypeptide(L)'
;MRKLWLFPMLFFILLLVAGGFRWGEGPLQSLGDYQVLHTKDRWTGQRWIILYGGASRLSAGLATEPYPLYSGEWLPYFTQEELDTQLEAVLSRPEYQRKYSALQEQIKELEAEIAGQSASRRPDDQAGEGRTIQEALADATWELNSLYATARKILLDEYKVQAKKKEWIATGVWGFLLLLTFCWALHYFLDEVKRWKQVNETYEIVEYVTKNNRYPLVK
;
A
#
# COMPACT_ATOMS: atom_id res chain seq x y z
N MET A 1 -44.43 -1.45 -15.86
CA MET A 1 -43.89 -2.35 -14.79
C MET A 1 -42.59 -1.75 -14.28
N ARG A 2 -42.38 -1.69 -12.95
CA ARG A 2 -41.12 -1.15 -12.39
C ARG A 2 -40.03 -2.22 -12.54
N LYS A 3 -38.93 -1.90 -13.23
CA LYS A 3 -37.79 -2.81 -13.44
C LYS A 3 -36.98 -2.93 -12.15
N LEU A 4 -37.44 -3.75 -11.20
CA LEU A 4 -36.86 -3.87 -9.85
C LEU A 4 -35.41 -4.40 -9.87
N TRP A 5 -35.02 -5.14 -10.91
CA TRP A 5 -33.65 -5.65 -11.09
C TRP A 5 -32.61 -4.57 -11.41
N LEU A 6 -33.03 -3.38 -11.87
CA LEU A 6 -32.10 -2.30 -12.21
C LEU A 6 -31.36 -1.77 -10.99
N PHE A 7 -32.01 -1.72 -9.84
CA PHE A 7 -31.39 -1.21 -8.61
C PHE A 7 -30.18 -2.04 -8.15
N PRO A 8 -30.30 -3.37 -7.94
CA PRO A 8 -29.15 -4.17 -7.53
C PRO A 8 -28.07 -4.25 -8.62
N MET A 9 -28.45 -4.20 -9.90
CA MET A 9 -27.49 -4.16 -11.01
C MET A 9 -26.69 -2.85 -11.04
N LEU A 10 -27.35 -1.71 -10.86
CA LEU A 10 -26.68 -0.42 -10.75
C LEU A 10 -25.73 -0.38 -9.54
N PHE A 11 -26.18 -0.89 -8.40
CA PHE A 11 -25.35 -0.99 -7.19
C PHE A 11 -24.11 -1.87 -7.42
N PHE A 12 -24.26 -3.01 -8.09
CA PHE A 12 -23.13 -3.87 -8.48
C PHE A 12 -22.13 -3.15 -9.39
N ILE A 13 -22.61 -2.41 -10.39
CA ILE A 13 -21.74 -1.60 -11.27
C ILE A 13 -20.99 -0.54 -10.45
N LEU A 14 -21.66 0.16 -9.53
CA LEU A 14 -21.01 1.15 -8.68
C LEU A 14 -19.91 0.53 -7.82
N LEU A 15 -20.10 -0.68 -7.29
CA LEU A 15 -19.08 -1.41 -6.53
C LEU A 15 -17.89 -1.82 -7.40
N LEU A 16 -18.11 -2.24 -8.65
CA LEU A 16 -17.03 -2.53 -9.60
C LEU A 16 -16.19 -1.28 -9.89
N VAL A 17 -16.86 -0.16 -10.16
CA VAL A 17 -16.19 1.14 -10.39
C VAL A 17 -15.41 1.58 -9.15
N ALA A 18 -15.99 1.44 -7.96
CA ALA A 18 -15.30 1.73 -6.70
C ALA A 18 -14.03 0.87 -6.51
N GLY A 19 -14.04 -0.38 -7.00
CA GLY A 19 -12.87 -1.25 -7.08
C GLY A 19 -11.74 -0.67 -7.92
N GLY A 20 -12.06 -0.14 -9.09
CA GLY A 20 -11.08 0.52 -9.97
C GLY A 20 -10.43 1.76 -9.33
N PHE A 21 -11.16 2.45 -8.46
CA PHE A 21 -10.66 3.62 -7.72
C PHE A 21 -9.90 3.29 -6.43
N ARG A 22 -9.60 2.01 -6.16
CA ARG A 22 -8.85 1.61 -4.97
C ARG A 22 -7.47 2.25 -4.92
N TRP A 23 -6.76 2.25 -6.04
CA TRP A 23 -5.40 2.76 -6.12
C TRP A 23 -5.40 4.22 -6.58
N GLY A 24 -4.76 5.08 -5.80
CA GLY A 24 -4.42 6.44 -6.21
C GLY A 24 -2.97 6.49 -6.64
N GLU A 25 -2.73 6.77 -7.91
CA GLU A 25 -1.38 7.05 -8.42
C GLU A 25 -1.03 8.51 -8.13
N GLY A 26 0.14 8.71 -7.55
CA GLY A 26 0.77 10.02 -7.37
C GLY A 26 1.63 10.40 -8.57
N PRO A 27 2.30 11.56 -8.53
CA PRO A 27 3.20 11.98 -9.60
C PRO A 27 4.38 11.00 -9.72
N LEU A 28 4.73 10.66 -10.96
CA LEU A 28 5.97 9.96 -11.28
C LEU A 28 7.13 10.96 -11.19
N GLN A 29 8.08 10.71 -10.31
CA GLN A 29 9.28 11.54 -10.15
C GLN A 29 10.49 10.84 -10.74
N SER A 30 11.23 11.50 -11.62
CA SER A 30 12.49 10.99 -12.15
C SER A 30 13.68 11.60 -11.39
N LEU A 31 14.59 10.75 -10.92
CA LEU A 31 15.83 11.14 -10.27
C LEU A 31 17.00 10.38 -10.92
N GLY A 32 17.65 11.01 -11.89
CA GLY A 32 18.70 10.39 -12.68
C GLY A 32 18.18 9.17 -13.45
N ASP A 33 18.73 8.00 -13.16
CA ASP A 33 18.38 6.72 -13.81
C ASP A 33 17.16 6.01 -13.17
N TYR A 34 16.62 6.58 -12.10
CA TYR A 34 15.51 6.00 -11.36
C TYR A 34 14.23 6.82 -11.56
N GLN A 35 13.10 6.12 -11.57
CA GLN A 35 11.76 6.70 -11.51
C GLN A 35 11.05 6.16 -10.26
N VAL A 36 10.41 7.06 -9.54
CA VAL A 36 9.73 6.79 -8.27
C VAL A 36 8.27 7.11 -8.48
N LEU A 37 7.41 6.10 -8.38
CA LEU A 37 5.96 6.28 -8.39
C LEU A 37 5.44 6.14 -6.97
N HIS A 38 4.81 7.20 -6.47
CA HIS A 38 4.07 7.13 -5.21
C HIS A 38 2.69 6.56 -5.48
N THR A 39 2.28 5.52 -4.78
CA THR A 39 0.91 5.00 -4.85
C THR A 39 0.29 4.97 -3.46
N LYS A 40 -1.03 5.13 -3.41
CA LYS A 40 -1.81 5.07 -2.17
C LYS A 40 -2.97 4.11 -2.35
N ASP A 41 -3.03 3.10 -1.49
CA ASP A 41 -4.23 2.28 -1.34
C ASP A 41 -5.26 3.11 -0.55
N ARG A 42 -6.33 3.54 -1.22
CA ARG A 42 -7.38 4.35 -0.60
C ARG A 42 -8.22 3.56 0.40
N TRP A 43 -8.22 2.23 0.33
CA TRP A 43 -9.02 1.38 1.22
C TRP A 43 -8.30 1.09 2.53
N THR A 44 -7.00 0.84 2.46
CA THR A 44 -6.18 0.56 3.65
C THR A 44 -5.48 1.82 4.20
N GLY A 45 -5.46 2.91 3.42
CA GLY A 45 -4.76 4.15 3.73
C GLY A 45 -3.24 4.08 3.50
N GLN A 46 -2.73 2.94 3.04
CA GLN A 46 -1.30 2.67 2.96
C GLN A 46 -0.66 3.37 1.78
N ARG A 47 0.55 3.89 2.00
CA ARG A 47 1.36 4.55 0.98
C ARG A 47 2.51 3.64 0.59
N TRP A 48 2.76 3.58 -0.69
CA TRP A 48 3.81 2.80 -1.29
C TRP A 48 4.62 3.68 -2.24
N ILE A 49 5.87 3.29 -2.39
CA ILE A 49 6.75 3.74 -3.44
C ILE A 49 7.06 2.53 -4.30
N ILE A 50 6.91 2.72 -5.60
CA ILE A 50 7.33 1.76 -6.61
C ILE A 50 8.55 2.36 -7.30
N LEU A 51 9.68 1.67 -7.19
CA LEU A 51 10.92 2.07 -7.85
C LEU A 51 11.03 1.39 -9.21
N TYR A 52 11.32 2.20 -10.23
CA TYR A 52 11.59 1.77 -11.59
C TYR A 52 12.98 2.29 -12.02
N GLY A 53 13.68 1.54 -12.87
CA GLY A 53 14.93 2.00 -13.50
C GLY A 53 16.21 1.65 -12.75
N GLY A 54 17.35 1.72 -13.45
CA GLY A 54 18.68 1.32 -12.98
C GLY A 54 19.64 1.09 -14.15
N ALA A 55 20.61 2.02 -14.31
CA ALA A 55 21.69 2.11 -15.31
C ALA A 55 21.31 2.51 -16.76
N SER A 56 21.41 3.81 -17.08
CA SER A 56 21.19 4.41 -18.41
C SER A 56 22.40 4.39 -19.36
N ARG A 57 23.49 3.67 -19.07
CA ARG A 57 24.70 3.71 -19.93
C ARG A 57 24.72 2.75 -21.12
N LEU A 58 23.66 1.98 -21.39
CA LEU A 58 23.68 0.97 -22.46
C LEU A 58 22.77 1.24 -23.66
N SER A 59 22.11 2.40 -23.78
CA SER A 59 21.25 2.65 -24.95
C SER A 59 21.30 4.10 -25.41
N ALA A 60 22.41 4.46 -26.06
CA ALA A 60 22.43 5.56 -27.02
C ALA A 60 21.59 5.16 -28.24
N GLY A 61 20.29 5.40 -28.20
CA GLY A 61 19.42 5.28 -29.37
C GLY A 61 18.06 4.68 -29.08
N LEU A 62 17.03 5.55 -29.11
CA LEU A 62 15.63 5.23 -29.39
C LEU A 62 14.92 4.22 -28.45
N ALA A 63 14.40 4.70 -27.32
CA ALA A 63 13.09 4.27 -26.80
C ALA A 63 12.62 5.23 -25.70
N THR A 64 11.40 5.77 -25.84
CA THR A 64 10.71 6.62 -24.87
C THR A 64 10.04 5.82 -23.74
N GLU A 65 10.36 4.53 -23.63
CA GLU A 65 9.77 3.62 -22.65
C GLU A 65 10.79 3.26 -21.55
N PRO A 66 10.40 3.31 -20.27
CA PRO A 66 11.29 2.96 -19.17
C PRO A 66 11.63 1.47 -19.21
N TYR A 67 12.89 1.14 -19.52
CA TYR A 67 13.42 -0.22 -19.39
C TYR A 67 13.54 -0.61 -17.90
N PRO A 68 12.88 -1.67 -17.42
CA PRO A 68 12.92 -2.04 -16.01
C PRO A 68 14.10 -2.99 -15.76
N LEU A 69 15.28 -2.47 -15.41
CA LEU A 69 16.35 -3.30 -14.82
C LEU A 69 16.19 -3.45 -13.30
N TYR A 70 15.51 -2.51 -12.64
CA TYR A 70 15.13 -2.59 -11.23
C TYR A 70 13.61 -2.66 -11.13
N SER A 71 13.12 -3.81 -10.63
CA SER A 71 11.75 -4.25 -10.86
C SER A 71 10.83 -3.79 -9.74
N GLY A 72 10.02 -2.77 -10.00
CA GLY A 72 8.68 -2.57 -9.43
C GLY A 72 8.46 -2.93 -7.96
N GLU A 73 9.47 -2.79 -7.09
CA GLU A 73 9.39 -3.24 -5.72
C GLU A 73 8.51 -2.26 -4.95
N TRP A 74 7.52 -2.79 -4.26
CA TRP A 74 6.63 -2.01 -3.42
C TRP A 74 7.27 -1.80 -2.05
N LEU A 75 7.77 -0.59 -1.83
CA LEU A 75 8.35 -0.16 -0.58
C LEU A 75 7.33 0.68 0.18
N PRO A 76 7.09 0.40 1.47
CA PRO A 76 6.19 1.23 2.25
C PRO A 76 6.79 2.62 2.43
N TYR A 77 5.95 3.64 2.29
CA TYR A 77 6.36 5.04 2.41
C TYR A 77 5.88 5.65 3.73
N PHE A 78 6.83 6.26 4.44
CA PHE A 78 6.64 7.02 5.66
C PHE A 78 7.14 8.44 5.43
N THR A 79 6.48 9.42 6.04
CA THR A 79 7.09 10.72 6.28
C THR A 79 8.25 10.57 7.28
N GLN A 80 9.16 11.54 7.31
CA GLN A 80 10.30 11.49 8.23
C GLN A 80 9.84 11.38 9.69
N GLU A 81 8.85 12.19 10.08
CA GLU A 81 8.28 12.20 11.44
C GLU A 81 7.67 10.85 11.83
N GLU A 82 6.90 10.24 10.92
CA GLU A 82 6.30 8.92 11.16
C GLU A 82 7.37 7.83 11.25
N LEU A 83 8.39 7.89 10.39
CA LEU A 83 9.49 6.93 10.41
C LEU A 83 10.22 7.00 11.74
N ASP A 84 10.55 8.22 12.20
CA ASP A 84 11.28 8.44 13.44
C ASP A 84 10.46 7.95 14.65
N THR A 85 9.18 8.30 14.72
CA THR A 85 8.26 7.84 15.78
C THR A 85 8.16 6.31 15.82
N GLN A 86 8.01 5.68 14.65
CA GLN A 86 7.87 4.23 14.55
C GLN A 86 9.19 3.50 14.85
N LEU A 87 10.31 4.10 14.45
CA LEU A 87 11.64 3.57 14.73
C LEU A 87 11.96 3.63 16.22
N GLU A 88 11.60 4.73 16.89
CA GLU A 88 11.69 4.85 18.35
C GLU A 88 10.87 3.76 19.05
N ALA A 89 9.66 3.46 18.55
CA ALA A 89 8.84 2.38 19.09
C ALA A 89 9.45 0.97 18.90
N VAL A 90 10.27 0.77 17.86
CA VAL A 90 11.05 -0.48 17.70
C VAL A 90 12.22 -0.51 18.67
N LEU A 91 12.92 0.62 18.84
CA LEU A 91 14.06 0.74 19.73
C LEU A 91 13.69 0.66 21.22
N SER A 92 12.48 1.09 21.58
CA SER A 92 11.94 1.00 22.93
C SER A 92 11.56 -0.43 23.33
N ARG A 93 11.64 -1.41 22.42
CA ARG A 93 11.36 -2.82 22.74
C ARG A 93 12.44 -3.36 23.67
N PRO A 94 12.12 -4.28 24.61
CA PRO A 94 13.07 -4.80 25.59
C PRO A 94 14.36 -5.39 24.99
N GLU A 95 14.27 -5.94 23.78
CA GLU A 95 15.38 -6.54 23.04
C GLU A 95 16.45 -5.51 22.63
N TYR A 96 16.04 -4.29 22.28
CA TYR A 96 16.94 -3.23 21.77
C TYR A 96 17.20 -2.14 22.80
N GLN A 97 16.26 -1.91 23.72
CA GLN A 97 16.27 -0.80 24.66
C GLN A 97 17.57 -0.72 25.47
N ARG A 98 18.04 -1.86 26.01
CA ARG A 98 19.28 -1.90 26.81
C ARG A 98 20.51 -1.48 26.02
N LYS A 99 20.62 -1.97 24.78
CA LYS A 99 21.76 -1.67 23.91
C LYS A 99 21.69 -0.23 23.42
N TYR A 100 20.50 0.24 23.09
CA TYR A 100 20.25 1.63 22.70
C TYR A 100 20.60 2.62 23.81
N SER A 101 20.12 2.39 25.04
CA SER A 101 20.42 3.28 26.18
C SER A 101 21.91 3.27 26.53
N ALA A 102 22.55 2.10 26.52
CA ALA A 102 23.98 2.00 26.79
C ALA A 102 24.82 2.75 25.76
N LEU A 103 24.51 2.63 24.46
CA LEU A 103 25.19 3.38 23.40
C LEU A 103 24.96 4.89 23.51
N GLN A 104 23.75 5.32 23.85
CA GLN A 104 23.47 6.74 24.06
C GLN A 104 24.22 7.32 25.26
N GLU A 105 24.27 6.58 26.38
CA GLU A 105 25.05 6.96 27.57
C GLU A 105 26.54 7.05 27.23
N GLN A 106 27.08 6.03 26.56
CA GLN A 106 28.48 5.98 26.14
C GLN A 106 28.86 7.15 25.21
N ILE A 107 28.03 7.46 24.20
CA ILE A 107 28.25 8.59 23.30
C ILE A 107 28.24 9.91 24.09
N LYS A 108 27.26 10.09 24.98
CA LYS A 108 27.13 11.31 25.78
C LYS A 108 28.32 11.52 26.73
N GLU A 109 28.83 10.44 27.34
CA GLU A 109 30.03 10.49 28.18
C GLU A 109 31.26 10.87 27.37
N LEU A 110 31.48 10.24 26.20
CA LEU A 110 32.60 10.54 25.31
C LEU A 110 32.54 11.99 24.77
N GLU A 111 31.36 12.48 24.40
CA GLU A 111 31.18 13.88 23.97
C GLU A 111 31.50 14.87 25.09
N ALA A 112 31.08 14.57 26.33
CA ALA A 112 31.38 15.40 27.50
C ALA A 112 32.89 15.42 27.82
N GLU A 113 33.57 14.28 27.66
CA GLU A 113 35.01 14.17 27.86
C GLU A 113 35.80 14.98 26.82
N ILE A 114 35.41 14.89 25.53
CA ILE A 114 36.00 15.70 24.45
C ILE A 114 35.78 17.20 24.72
N ALA A 115 34.57 17.59 25.13
CA ALA A 115 34.26 18.97 25.47
C ALA A 115 35.11 19.47 26.66
N GLY A 116 35.29 18.65 27.70
CA GLY A 116 36.13 18.94 28.85
C GLY A 116 37.62 19.11 28.51
N GLN A 117 38.16 18.23 27.67
CA GLN A 117 39.55 18.31 27.19
C GLN A 117 39.79 19.57 26.35
N SER A 118 38.81 19.98 25.54
CA SER A 118 38.90 21.21 24.74
C SER A 118 38.98 22.49 25.59
N ALA A 119 38.45 22.46 26.82
CA ALA A 119 38.39 23.60 27.74
C ALA A 119 39.64 23.76 28.63
N SER A 120 40.43 22.69 28.86
CA SER A 120 41.53 22.67 29.86
C SER A 120 42.95 22.92 29.28
N ARG A 121 43.05 23.48 28.07
CA ARG A 121 44.24 23.40 27.18
C ARG A 121 45.61 23.82 27.76
N ARG A 122 46.57 22.87 27.73
CA ARG A 122 47.95 23.06 27.25
C ARG A 122 48.18 22.14 26.02
N PRO A 123 48.88 22.58 24.95
CA PRO A 123 48.81 21.90 23.65
C PRO A 123 49.71 20.67 23.48
N ASP A 124 50.74 20.48 24.31
CA ASP A 124 51.86 19.60 23.95
C ASP A 124 51.77 18.14 24.45
N ASP A 125 50.90 17.79 25.41
CA ASP A 125 50.94 16.47 26.06
C ASP A 125 49.82 15.47 25.66
N GLN A 126 48.82 15.86 24.85
CA GLN A 126 47.58 15.07 24.68
C GLN A 126 47.29 14.52 23.27
N ALA A 127 48.24 14.60 22.33
CA ALA A 127 48.01 14.15 20.96
C ALA A 127 47.67 12.65 20.82
N GLY A 128 48.05 11.80 21.79
CA GLY A 128 47.75 10.38 21.80
C GLY A 128 46.36 10.01 22.37
N GLU A 129 45.98 10.62 23.49
CA GLU A 129 44.76 10.25 24.25
C GLU A 129 43.48 10.84 23.64
N GLY A 130 43.55 12.06 23.09
CA GLY A 130 42.42 12.64 22.35
C GLY A 130 42.07 11.87 21.07
N ARG A 131 43.05 11.19 20.47
CA ARG A 131 42.85 10.35 19.28
C ARG A 131 42.08 9.07 19.61
N THR A 132 42.38 8.44 20.75
CA THR A 132 41.68 7.23 21.20
C THR A 132 40.22 7.48 21.59
N ILE A 133 39.92 8.65 22.18
CA ILE A 133 38.53 9.01 22.56
C ILE A 133 37.69 9.32 21.31
N GLN A 134 38.27 10.00 20.32
CA GLN A 134 37.59 10.25 19.04
C GLN A 134 37.31 8.95 18.27
N GLU A 135 38.25 8.00 18.28
CA GLU A 135 38.05 6.66 17.70
C GLU A 135 36.92 5.91 18.42
N ALA A 136 36.90 5.91 19.76
CA ALA A 136 35.82 5.30 20.54
C ALA A 136 34.44 5.93 20.28
N LEU A 137 34.37 7.26 20.10
CA LEU A 137 33.13 7.96 19.75
C LEU A 137 32.67 7.56 18.35
N ALA A 138 33.59 7.46 17.39
CA ALA A 138 33.27 7.03 16.03
C ALA A 138 32.74 5.58 16.02
N ASP A 139 33.34 4.68 16.78
CA ASP A 139 32.91 3.29 16.91
C ASP A 139 31.52 3.18 17.55
N ALA A 140 31.28 3.87 18.67
CA ALA A 140 29.97 3.89 19.33
C ALA A 140 28.88 4.48 18.41
N THR A 141 29.20 5.54 17.67
CA THR A 141 28.29 6.16 16.69
C THR A 141 27.99 5.21 15.53
N TRP A 142 29.01 4.50 15.03
CA TRP A 142 28.83 3.48 13.99
C TRP A 142 27.94 2.33 14.49
N GLU A 143 28.16 1.86 15.70
CA GLU A 143 27.34 0.80 16.31
C GLU A 143 25.89 1.25 16.50
N LEU A 144 25.65 2.48 16.95
CA LEU A 144 24.32 3.06 17.05
C LEU A 144 23.64 3.14 15.67
N ASN A 145 24.35 3.61 14.64
CA ASN A 145 23.83 3.65 13.27
C ASN A 145 23.50 2.26 12.73
N SER A 146 24.32 1.25 13.05
CA SER A 146 24.04 -0.14 12.68
C SER A 146 22.76 -0.65 13.34
N LEU A 147 22.53 -0.29 14.60
CA LEU A 147 21.34 -0.65 15.36
C LEU A 147 20.08 0.03 14.79
N TYR A 148 20.17 1.31 14.41
CA TYR A 148 19.12 2.00 13.67
C TYR A 148 18.81 1.34 12.32
N ALA A 149 19.82 0.93 11.57
CA ALA A 149 19.64 0.24 10.29
C ALA A 149 18.90 -1.11 10.49
N THR A 150 19.26 -1.87 11.53
CA THR A 150 18.56 -3.10 11.90
C THR A 150 17.11 -2.84 12.31
N ALA A 151 16.87 -1.86 13.20
CA ALA A 151 15.53 -1.49 13.64
C ALA A 151 14.65 -1.04 12.45
N ARG A 152 15.21 -0.26 11.52
CA ARG A 152 14.54 0.16 10.30
C ARG A 152 14.17 -1.02 9.42
N LYS A 153 15.06 -2.00 9.25
CA LYS A 153 14.76 -3.21 8.48
C LYS A 153 13.58 -3.98 9.08
N ILE A 154 13.61 -4.19 10.40
CA ILE A 154 12.54 -4.88 11.13
C ILE A 154 11.21 -4.14 10.98
N LEU A 155 11.23 -2.81 11.15
CA LEU A 155 10.07 -1.97 10.95
C LEU A 155 9.45 -2.18 9.56
N LEU A 156 10.28 -2.11 8.51
CA LEU A 156 9.82 -2.25 7.14
C LEU A 156 9.25 -3.64 6.86
N ASP A 157 9.88 -4.69 7.38
CA ASP A 157 9.42 -6.06 7.22
C ASP A 157 8.09 -6.31 7.96
N GLU A 158 7.97 -5.87 9.20
CA GLU A 158 6.72 -5.96 9.97
C GLU A 158 5.60 -5.15 9.31
N TYR A 159 5.91 -3.94 8.84
CA TYR A 159 4.94 -3.12 8.15
C TYR A 159 4.49 -3.77 6.84
N LYS A 160 5.41 -4.34 6.04
CA LYS A 160 5.07 -5.09 4.81
C LYS A 160 4.11 -6.24 5.13
N VAL A 161 4.34 -6.99 6.21
CA VAL A 161 3.46 -8.09 6.65
C VAL A 161 2.08 -7.58 7.07
N GLN A 162 2.02 -6.54 7.91
CA GLN A 162 0.76 -5.94 8.35
C GLN A 162 -0.02 -5.34 7.18
N ALA A 163 0.69 -4.72 6.24
CA ALA A 163 0.13 -4.14 5.04
C ALA A 163 -0.50 -5.19 4.15
N LYS A 164 0.22 -6.27 3.85
CA LYS A 164 -0.31 -7.41 3.13
C LYS A 164 -1.55 -7.96 3.84
N LYS A 165 -1.53 -8.12 5.17
CA LYS A 165 -2.71 -8.57 5.91
C LYS A 165 -3.93 -7.65 5.72
N LYS A 166 -3.74 -6.33 5.82
CA LYS A 166 -4.82 -5.34 5.59
C LYS A 166 -5.33 -5.38 4.15
N GLU A 167 -4.44 -5.49 3.19
CA GLU A 167 -4.76 -5.65 1.77
C GLU A 167 -5.62 -6.89 1.53
N TRP A 168 -5.24 -8.04 2.08
CA TRP A 168 -6.01 -9.28 1.97
C TRP A 168 -7.41 -9.16 2.58
N ILE A 169 -7.52 -8.53 3.76
CA ILE A 169 -8.81 -8.30 4.41
C ILE A 169 -9.67 -7.38 3.55
N ALA A 170 -9.13 -6.25 3.08
CA ALA A 170 -9.87 -5.29 2.26
C ALA A 170 -10.35 -5.91 0.94
N THR A 171 -9.47 -6.66 0.25
CA THR A 171 -9.81 -7.39 -0.97
C THR A 171 -10.88 -8.46 -0.69
N GLY A 172 -10.76 -9.20 0.40
CA GLY A 172 -11.72 -10.23 0.80
C GLY A 172 -13.10 -9.66 1.08
N VAL A 173 -13.17 -8.58 1.86
CA VAL A 173 -14.43 -7.88 2.18
C VAL A 173 -15.08 -7.35 0.90
N TRP A 174 -14.31 -6.70 0.02
CA TRP A 174 -14.86 -6.19 -1.25
C TRP A 174 -15.32 -7.30 -2.19
N GLY A 175 -14.54 -8.37 -2.35
CA GLY A 175 -14.91 -9.51 -3.16
C GLY A 175 -16.18 -10.20 -2.65
N PHE A 176 -16.33 -10.30 -1.33
CA PHE A 176 -17.55 -10.81 -0.70
C PHE A 176 -18.77 -9.91 -0.98
N LEU A 177 -18.62 -8.58 -0.87
CA LEU A 177 -19.68 -7.63 -1.21
C LEU A 177 -20.09 -7.72 -2.69
N LEU A 178 -19.12 -7.86 -3.59
CA LEU A 178 -19.42 -8.08 -5.02
C LEU A 178 -20.19 -9.36 -5.25
N LEU A 179 -19.80 -10.47 -4.60
CA LEU A 179 -20.49 -11.74 -4.75
C LEU A 179 -21.94 -11.65 -4.26
N LEU A 180 -22.16 -11.07 -3.07
CA LEU A 180 -23.50 -10.89 -2.53
C LEU A 180 -24.39 -10.05 -3.44
N THR A 181 -23.86 -8.94 -3.94
CA THR A 181 -24.63 -8.02 -4.81
C THR A 181 -24.89 -8.61 -6.18
N PHE A 182 -23.95 -9.39 -6.72
CA PHE A 182 -24.16 -10.17 -7.94
C PHE A 182 -25.27 -11.20 -7.77
N CYS A 183 -25.22 -12.01 -6.71
CA CYS A 183 -26.26 -13.00 -6.40
C CYS A 183 -27.65 -12.34 -6.26
N TRP A 184 -27.70 -11.18 -5.59
CA TRP A 184 -28.93 -10.41 -5.44
C TRP A 184 -29.44 -9.88 -6.80
N ALA A 185 -28.57 -9.29 -7.62
CA ALA A 185 -28.93 -8.82 -8.96
C ALA A 185 -29.44 -9.97 -9.85
N LEU A 186 -28.75 -11.10 -9.82
CA LEU A 186 -29.12 -12.31 -10.57
C LEU A 186 -30.49 -12.84 -10.14
N HIS A 187 -30.75 -12.90 -8.84
CA HIS A 187 -32.05 -13.34 -8.31
C HIS A 187 -33.21 -12.49 -8.86
N TYR A 188 -33.11 -11.16 -8.78
CA TYR A 188 -34.15 -10.26 -9.28
C TYR A 188 -34.28 -10.30 -10.80
N PHE A 189 -33.18 -10.51 -11.51
CA PHE A 189 -33.19 -10.67 -12.96
C PHE A 189 -33.96 -11.94 -13.37
N LEU A 190 -33.68 -13.07 -12.72
CA LEU A 190 -34.38 -14.33 -12.98
C LEU A 190 -35.88 -14.24 -12.69
N ASP A 191 -36.27 -13.55 -11.61
CA ASP A 191 -37.69 -13.33 -11.29
C ASP A 191 -38.39 -12.38 -12.28
N GLU A 192 -37.67 -11.43 -12.87
CA GLU A 192 -38.19 -10.60 -13.97
C GLU A 192 -38.40 -11.43 -15.24
N VAL A 193 -37.42 -12.27 -15.61
CA VAL A 193 -37.52 -13.16 -16.79
C VAL A 193 -38.71 -14.12 -16.64
N LYS A 194 -38.91 -14.69 -15.45
CA LYS A 194 -40.08 -15.54 -15.16
C LYS A 194 -41.39 -14.78 -15.32
N ARG A 195 -41.50 -13.56 -14.77
CA ARG A 195 -42.70 -12.72 -14.90
C ARG A 195 -42.96 -12.34 -16.36
N TRP A 196 -41.93 -12.01 -17.11
CA TRP A 196 -42.06 -11.69 -18.54
C TRP A 196 -42.58 -12.89 -19.34
N LYS A 197 -42.06 -14.09 -19.05
CA LYS A 197 -42.54 -15.34 -19.65
C LYS A 197 -44.02 -15.59 -19.35
N GLN A 198 -44.44 -15.45 -18.09
CA GLN A 198 -45.85 -15.62 -17.69
C GLN A 198 -46.78 -14.62 -18.37
N VAL A 199 -46.35 -13.37 -18.48
CA VAL A 199 -47.12 -12.32 -19.17
C VAL A 199 -47.26 -12.65 -20.66
N ASN A 200 -46.18 -13.08 -21.32
CA ASN A 200 -46.22 -13.48 -22.73
C ASN A 200 -47.13 -14.69 -22.98
N GLU A 201 -47.03 -15.74 -22.15
CA GLU A 201 -47.93 -16.90 -22.19
C GLU A 201 -49.41 -16.47 -22.03
N THR A 202 -49.69 -15.51 -21.13
CA THR A 202 -51.05 -14.99 -20.94
C THR A 202 -51.53 -14.20 -22.16
N TYR A 203 -50.67 -13.38 -22.78
CA TYR A 203 -51.00 -12.65 -24.00
C TYR A 203 -51.30 -13.59 -25.17
N GLU A 204 -50.49 -14.63 -25.37
CA GLU A 204 -50.71 -15.64 -26.41
C GLU A 204 -52.06 -16.35 -26.26
N ILE A 205 -52.44 -16.71 -25.02
CA ILE A 205 -53.75 -17.31 -24.73
C ILE A 205 -54.89 -16.34 -25.03
N VAL A 206 -54.78 -15.08 -24.60
CA VAL A 206 -55.81 -14.05 -24.85
C VAL A 206 -55.95 -13.78 -26.35
N GLU A 207 -54.85 -13.70 -27.08
CA GLU A 207 -54.86 -13.52 -28.54
C GLU A 207 -55.51 -14.71 -29.25
N TYR A 208 -55.16 -15.94 -28.85
CA TYR A 208 -55.77 -17.14 -29.42
C TYR A 208 -57.28 -17.19 -29.21
N VAL A 209 -57.75 -16.92 -27.99
CA VAL A 209 -59.19 -16.91 -27.64
C VAL A 209 -59.92 -15.80 -28.39
N THR A 210 -59.35 -14.59 -28.46
CA THR A 210 -59.99 -13.47 -29.16
C THR A 210 -60.05 -13.67 -30.67
N LYS A 211 -59.01 -14.26 -31.28
CA LYS A 211 -58.99 -14.61 -32.70
C LYS A 211 -60.01 -15.68 -33.06
N ASN A 212 -60.10 -16.74 -32.25
CA ASN A 212 -61.08 -17.82 -32.44
C ASN A 212 -62.53 -17.32 -32.30
N ASN A 213 -62.80 -16.40 -31.37
CA ASN A 213 -64.13 -15.80 -31.21
C ASN A 213 -64.51 -14.84 -32.34
N ARG A 214 -63.55 -14.14 -32.97
CA ARG A 214 -63.83 -13.22 -34.08
C ARG A 214 -64.09 -13.93 -35.41
N TYR A 215 -63.47 -15.09 -35.62
CA TYR A 215 -63.63 -15.87 -36.83
C TYR A 215 -63.95 -17.31 -36.44
N PRO A 216 -65.20 -17.59 -36.00
CA PRO A 216 -65.59 -18.97 -35.76
C PRO A 216 -65.41 -19.73 -37.07
N LEU A 217 -64.58 -20.79 -37.03
CA LEU A 217 -64.39 -21.68 -38.16
C LEU A 217 -65.78 -22.20 -38.57
N VAL A 218 -66.31 -21.67 -39.67
CA VAL A 218 -67.58 -22.11 -40.25
C VAL A 218 -67.38 -23.56 -40.64
N LYS A 219 -68.10 -24.45 -39.95
CA LYS A 219 -68.17 -25.87 -40.29
C LYS A 219 -68.99 -26.09 -41.55
#